data_AF-A0A9P6HNB3-F1
#
_entry.id   AF-A0A9P6HNB3-F1
#
_cell.length_a   1.000
_cell.length_b   1.000
_cell.length_c   1.000
_cell.angle_alpha   90.00
_cell.angle_beta   90.00
_cell.angle_gamma   90.00
#
_symmetry.space_group_name_H-M   'P 1'
#
loop_
_entity.id
_entity.type
_entity.pdbx_description
1 polymer ?
#
loop_
_entity_poly.entity_id
_entity_poly.type
_entity_poly.pdbx_seq_one_letter_code
_entity_poly.pdbx_strand_id
1 'polypeptide(L)'
;MTVASDSQTIFDYLQSLQSDSTRQLDLENSDVPFKVYVFKQKRGDLVVLPPRSYFQRSFKGTTASLYWSTLTIEGLRYAVFYDLYKRQRLCLPAKHPIRQLAYDILCSRFVKLEGSDKALSRSAAVEMRQLLEVVDEILRAEAYTNDEEIPNFRTTVAPLSCAFCGGEVFQKVFSCRKRCLREGSIDSISICPSCYVDGRTCLCGDMTPFRLQPMAPMVASRNRIAIWLRTHSKAALLSDDSGDDETTENLHDVEELPSSGIEDAIFLAALLLCLARDDKKSSITRTCTIRKGQRSHTTQGYALLNCKNCHASRCYEHILSTLNIHSAQAILVYYTAQSPSEAWHKHHVDLRQDYLKSYSTLLSNMLSGSYHPLNHRLAYFAHHFSATDPVSKNTLRGFYDGDMIAVSKFSPSYLTHYIVSGW
;
A
#
# COMPACT_ATOMS: atom_id res chain seq x y z
N MET A 1 8.98 -2.88 26.37
CA MET A 1 9.26 -2.95 24.92
C MET A 1 9.08 -4.39 24.46
N THR A 2 8.73 -4.62 23.21
CA THR A 2 8.58 -5.97 22.64
C THR A 2 9.55 -6.19 21.48
N VAL A 3 9.71 -7.43 21.04
CA VAL A 3 10.39 -7.73 19.77
C VAL A 3 9.47 -7.43 18.59
N ALA A 4 10.05 -7.13 17.43
CA ALA A 4 9.32 -6.80 16.20
C ALA A 4 8.49 -7.99 15.66
N SER A 5 8.94 -9.22 15.89
CA SER A 5 8.24 -10.45 15.49
C SER A 5 6.86 -10.59 16.13
N ASP A 6 6.69 -10.04 17.33
CA ASP A 6 5.44 -10.12 18.09
C ASP A 6 4.45 -9.03 17.67
N SER A 7 4.81 -8.15 16.72
CA SER A 7 4.02 -6.97 16.35
C SER A 7 2.58 -7.29 15.91
N GLN A 8 2.38 -8.40 15.21
CA GLN A 8 1.05 -8.86 14.81
C GLN A 8 0.28 -9.45 15.98
N THR A 9 0.90 -10.34 16.76
CA THR A 9 0.31 -10.91 17.99
C THR A 9 -0.15 -9.83 18.97
N ILE A 10 0.67 -8.78 19.14
CA ILE A 10 0.35 -7.63 19.99
C ILE A 10 -0.83 -6.86 19.41
N PHE A 11 -0.83 -6.60 18.10
CA PHE A 11 -1.93 -5.91 17.44
C PHE A 11 -3.26 -6.66 17.62
N ASP A 12 -3.27 -7.98 17.38
CA ASP A 12 -4.45 -8.83 17.55
C ASP A 12 -4.91 -8.88 19.00
N TYR A 13 -3.97 -8.97 19.94
CA TYR A 13 -4.25 -8.91 21.38
C TYR A 13 -4.89 -7.57 21.76
N LEU A 14 -4.30 -6.44 21.34
CA LEU A 14 -4.83 -5.10 21.62
C LEU A 14 -6.23 -4.91 21.03
N GLN A 15 -6.47 -5.43 19.82
CA GLN A 15 -7.82 -5.43 19.24
C GLN A 15 -8.81 -6.24 20.09
N SER A 16 -8.36 -7.34 20.71
CA SER A 16 -9.24 -8.26 21.43
C SER A 16 -9.77 -7.66 22.73
N LEU A 17 -9.00 -6.73 23.30
CA LEU A 17 -9.33 -6.07 24.55
C LEU A 17 -10.44 -5.02 24.41
N GLN A 18 -10.92 -4.73 23.18
CA GLN A 18 -11.90 -3.67 22.86
C GLN A 18 -11.56 -2.32 23.52
N SER A 19 -10.30 -2.12 23.89
CA SER A 19 -9.86 -1.00 24.69
C SER A 19 -9.33 0.08 23.78
N ASP A 20 -9.66 1.32 24.13
CA ASP A 20 -9.09 2.53 23.58
C ASP A 20 -7.56 2.37 23.43
N SER A 21 -7.03 2.57 22.20
CA SER A 21 -5.62 2.32 21.84
C SER A 21 -4.59 3.16 22.63
N THR A 22 -5.07 4.06 23.48
CA THR A 22 -4.31 4.91 24.40
C THR A 22 -4.15 4.30 25.79
N ARG A 23 -4.83 3.18 26.09
CA ARG A 23 -4.79 2.61 27.42
C ARG A 23 -3.39 2.07 27.69
N GLN A 24 -2.70 2.76 28.60
CA GLN A 24 -1.46 2.29 29.17
C GLN A 24 -1.74 0.92 29.82
N LEU A 25 -1.30 -0.16 29.18
CA LEU A 25 -1.43 -1.48 29.73
C LEU A 25 -0.45 -1.62 30.89
N ASP A 26 -0.90 -2.18 31.99
CA ASP A 26 0.01 -2.60 33.05
C ASP A 26 0.72 -3.89 32.60
N LEU A 27 1.67 -3.74 31.68
CA LEU A 27 2.41 -4.85 31.08
C LEU A 27 3.27 -5.61 32.10
N GLU A 28 3.52 -5.06 33.29
CA GLU A 28 4.26 -5.76 34.34
C GLU A 28 3.37 -6.78 35.09
N ASN A 29 2.07 -6.52 35.18
CA ASN A 29 1.12 -7.34 35.92
C ASN A 29 0.06 -8.04 35.04
N SER A 30 0.13 -7.86 33.71
CA SER A 30 -0.80 -8.48 32.76
C SER A 30 -0.24 -9.80 32.23
N ASP A 31 -1.06 -10.85 32.25
CA ASP A 31 -0.78 -12.09 31.54
C ASP A 31 -0.96 -11.88 30.02
N VAL A 32 0.13 -11.51 29.35
CA VAL A 32 0.14 -11.18 27.92
C VAL A 32 0.75 -12.31 27.08
N PRO A 33 0.24 -12.59 25.87
CA PRO A 33 0.69 -13.72 25.03
C PRO A 33 2.02 -13.45 24.30
N PHE A 34 2.79 -12.46 24.72
CA PHE A 34 4.03 -12.04 24.06
C PHE A 34 5.06 -11.57 25.09
N LYS A 35 6.33 -11.57 24.69
CA LYS A 35 7.41 -11.23 25.63
C LYS A 35 7.55 -9.72 25.79
N VAL A 36 7.50 -9.26 27.04
CA VAL A 36 7.74 -7.86 27.41
C VAL A 36 9.13 -7.72 28.03
N TYR A 37 9.93 -6.82 27.48
CA TYR A 37 11.23 -6.40 27.98
C TYR A 37 11.09 -5.10 28.76
N VAL A 38 11.47 -5.11 30.03
CA VAL A 38 11.42 -3.95 30.93
C VAL A 38 12.84 -3.52 31.26
N PHE A 39 13.11 -2.22 31.15
CA PHE A 39 14.40 -1.64 31.52
C PHE A 39 14.20 -0.27 32.17
N LYS A 40 15.14 0.10 33.04
CA LYS A 40 15.15 1.40 33.72
C LYS A 40 16.18 2.31 33.05
N GLN A 41 15.71 3.26 32.25
CA GLN A 41 16.57 4.28 31.63
C GLN A 41 17.08 5.28 32.69
N LYS A 42 18.39 5.54 32.69
CA LYS A 42 19.08 6.55 33.50
C LYS A 42 19.53 7.75 32.65
N ARG A 43 19.94 8.84 33.30
CA ARG A 43 20.49 10.01 32.61
C ARG A 43 21.78 9.60 31.89
N GLY A 44 21.85 9.90 30.58
CA GLY A 44 22.96 9.53 29.72
C GLY A 44 22.70 8.27 28.88
N ASP A 45 21.65 7.49 29.19
CA ASP A 45 21.33 6.28 28.44
C ASP A 45 20.69 6.63 27.09
N LEU A 46 21.23 6.04 26.02
CA LEU A 46 20.60 5.98 24.71
C LEU A 46 19.72 4.72 24.62
N VAL A 47 18.45 4.92 24.24
CA VAL A 47 17.52 3.82 23.97
C VAL A 47 17.25 3.80 22.48
N VAL A 48 17.60 2.70 21.83
CA VAL A 48 17.29 2.45 20.42
C VAL A 48 16.05 1.58 20.36
N LEU A 49 15.02 2.05 19.65
CA LEU A 49 13.78 1.31 19.45
C LEU A 49 13.80 0.70 18.05
N PRO A 50 13.86 -0.63 17.93
CA PRO A 50 13.84 -1.27 16.62
C PRO A 50 12.50 -1.02 15.92
N PRO A 51 12.47 -0.98 14.57
CA PRO A 51 11.23 -0.85 13.81
C PRO A 51 10.19 -1.89 14.23
N ARG A 52 8.91 -1.50 14.26
CA ARG A 52 7.76 -2.36 14.59
C ARG A 52 7.73 -2.93 16.01
N SER A 53 8.61 -2.46 16.89
CA SER A 53 8.54 -2.78 18.32
C SER A 53 7.46 -1.93 18.99
N TYR A 54 6.67 -2.53 19.87
CA TYR A 54 5.77 -1.78 20.74
C TYR A 54 6.54 -1.37 22.00
N PHE A 55 6.35 -0.14 22.44
CA PHE A 55 6.96 0.33 23.68
C PHE A 55 6.01 1.24 24.46
N GLN A 56 6.20 1.24 25.77
CA GLN A 56 5.51 2.08 26.74
C GLN A 56 6.57 2.62 27.70
N ARG A 57 6.40 3.86 28.15
CA ARG A 57 7.32 4.51 29.09
C ARG A 57 6.54 5.10 30.27
N SER A 58 7.08 4.90 31.47
CA SER A 58 6.67 5.59 32.69
C SER A 58 7.84 6.42 33.23
N PHE A 59 7.56 7.60 33.78
CA PHE A 59 8.58 8.50 34.34
C PHE A 59 8.47 8.55 35.87
N LYS A 60 9.61 8.72 36.55
CA LYS A 60 9.67 9.06 37.98
C LYS A 60 10.38 10.40 38.15
N GLY A 61 9.67 11.39 38.69
CA GLY A 61 10.20 12.75 38.90
C GLY A 61 10.33 13.57 37.61
N THR A 62 11.09 14.67 37.70
CA THR A 62 11.29 15.61 36.58
C THR A 62 12.43 15.13 35.67
N THR A 63 12.11 14.83 34.42
CA THR A 63 13.08 14.38 33.42
C THR A 63 12.92 15.14 32.11
N ALA A 64 14.02 15.51 31.46
CA ALA A 64 14.04 15.92 30.06
C ALA A 64 14.53 14.74 29.20
N SER A 65 13.95 14.55 28.02
CA SER A 65 14.36 13.50 27.07
C SER A 65 14.30 14.04 25.64
N LEU A 66 15.28 13.66 24.83
CA LEU A 66 15.34 13.96 23.40
C LEU A 66 15.02 12.68 22.62
N TYR A 67 14.26 12.83 21.54
CA TYR A 67 13.91 11.74 20.64
C TYR A 67 14.05 12.21 19.21
N TRP A 68 14.51 11.32 18.34
CA TRP A 68 14.48 11.51 16.91
C TRP A 68 14.21 10.16 16.25
N SER A 69 13.71 10.22 15.04
CA SER A 69 13.41 9.07 14.20
C SER A 69 14.40 8.98 13.05
N THR A 70 14.70 7.76 12.60
CA THR A 70 15.61 7.52 11.48
C THR A 70 14.99 6.53 10.51
N LEU A 71 14.86 6.95 9.25
CA LEU A 71 14.36 6.07 8.20
C LEU A 71 15.54 5.37 7.51
N THR A 72 15.63 4.05 7.68
CA THR A 72 16.57 3.20 6.95
C THR A 72 15.98 2.76 5.61
N ILE A 73 16.82 2.25 4.70
CA ILE A 73 16.33 1.69 3.42
C ILE A 73 15.42 0.48 3.66
N GLU A 74 15.76 -0.37 4.62
CA GLU A 74 14.91 -1.49 5.04
C GLU A 74 13.56 -1.00 5.58
N GLY A 75 13.57 0.06 6.39
CA GLY A 75 12.35 0.69 6.87
C GLY A 75 11.50 1.27 5.73
N LEU A 76 12.15 1.86 4.73
CA LEU A 76 11.47 2.38 3.54
C LEU A 76 10.86 1.25 2.69
N ARG A 77 11.57 0.12 2.51
CA ARG A 77 11.05 -1.09 1.85
C ARG A 77 9.78 -1.58 2.53
N TYR A 78 9.83 -1.79 3.84
CA TYR A 78 8.64 -2.21 4.58
C TYR A 78 7.51 -1.19 4.47
N ALA A 79 7.83 0.11 4.58
CA ALA A 79 6.83 1.16 4.51
C ALA A 79 6.07 1.12 3.18
N VAL A 80 6.80 1.03 2.05
CA VAL A 80 6.20 1.00 0.72
C VAL A 80 5.50 -0.33 0.43
N PHE A 81 6.12 -1.45 0.78
CA PHE A 81 5.56 -2.77 0.46
C PHE A 81 4.34 -3.12 1.33
N TYR A 82 4.31 -2.70 2.59
CA TYR A 82 3.31 -3.19 3.55
C TYR A 82 2.59 -2.07 4.31
N ASP A 83 3.34 -1.16 4.95
CA ASP A 83 2.74 -0.20 5.88
C ASP A 83 1.77 0.77 5.19
N LEU A 84 2.10 1.25 3.98
CA LEU A 84 1.25 2.17 3.23
C LEU A 84 -0.12 1.56 2.93
N TYR A 85 -0.16 0.32 2.45
CA TYR A 85 -1.42 -0.36 2.13
C TYR A 85 -2.24 -0.67 3.40
N LYS A 86 -1.58 -1.13 4.47
CA LYS A 86 -2.22 -1.33 5.79
C LYS A 86 -2.85 -0.02 6.30
N ARG A 87 -2.09 1.07 6.30
CA ARG A 87 -2.56 2.41 6.71
C ARG A 87 -3.72 2.91 5.86
N GLN A 88 -3.65 2.70 4.53
CA GLN A 88 -4.72 3.09 3.62
C GLN A 88 -6.04 2.35 3.88
N ARG A 89 -5.97 1.07 4.26
CA ARG A 89 -7.16 0.31 4.68
C ARG A 89 -7.70 0.82 6.01
N LEU A 90 -6.83 1.08 6.98
CA LEU A 90 -7.18 1.58 8.32
C LEU A 90 -7.51 3.09 8.37
N CYS A 91 -7.45 3.80 7.25
CA CYS A 91 -7.59 5.27 7.19
C CYS A 91 -6.65 6.02 8.15
N LEU A 92 -5.43 5.53 8.30
CA LEU A 92 -4.40 6.16 9.14
C LEU A 92 -3.50 7.05 8.27
N PRO A 93 -3.57 8.38 8.41
CA PRO A 93 -2.72 9.28 7.63
C PRO A 93 -1.24 8.97 7.83
N ALA A 94 -0.49 8.97 6.72
CA ALA A 94 0.96 8.89 6.80
C ALA A 94 1.49 10.26 7.28
N LYS A 95 2.44 10.24 8.22
CA LYS A 95 3.06 11.47 8.72
C LYS A 95 3.98 12.13 7.69
N HIS A 96 4.51 11.33 6.77
CA HIS A 96 5.47 11.74 5.76
C HIS A 96 5.01 11.25 4.39
N PRO A 97 5.31 12.00 3.31
CA PRO A 97 5.05 11.58 1.95
C PRO A 97 6.08 10.51 1.54
N ILE A 98 5.87 9.27 1.98
CA ILE A 98 6.83 8.16 1.83
C ILE A 98 7.14 7.88 0.35
N ARG A 99 6.17 8.02 -0.57
CA ARG A 99 6.41 7.75 -1.99
C ARG A 99 7.31 8.80 -2.61
N GLN A 100 7.02 10.09 -2.36
CA GLN A 100 7.89 11.17 -2.80
C GLN A 100 9.27 11.08 -2.16
N LEU A 101 9.33 10.81 -0.85
CA LEU A 101 10.60 10.68 -0.12
C LEU A 101 11.46 9.55 -0.68
N ALA A 102 10.87 8.40 -1.02
CA ALA A 102 11.61 7.29 -1.65
C ALA A 102 12.28 7.71 -2.97
N TYR A 103 11.50 8.38 -3.83
CA TYR A 103 11.98 8.88 -5.11
C TYR A 103 13.09 9.93 -4.93
N ASP A 104 12.89 10.90 -4.03
CA ASP A 104 13.87 11.96 -3.76
C ASP A 104 15.17 11.40 -3.18
N ILE A 105 15.09 10.40 -2.30
CA ILE A 105 16.27 9.70 -1.76
C ILE A 105 17.04 9.02 -2.88
N LEU A 106 16.36 8.28 -3.77
CA LEU A 106 17.01 7.62 -4.90
C LEU A 106 17.75 8.63 -5.79
N CYS A 107 17.08 9.72 -6.19
CA CYS A 107 17.69 10.75 -7.03
C CYS A 107 18.84 11.47 -6.32
N SER A 108 18.69 11.85 -5.05
CA SER A 108 19.73 12.54 -4.29
C SER A 108 20.97 11.66 -4.09
N ARG A 109 20.77 10.37 -3.82
CA ARG A 109 21.87 9.40 -3.71
C ARG A 109 22.58 9.20 -5.03
N PHE A 110 21.83 9.08 -6.12
CA PHE A 110 22.40 8.98 -7.46
C PHE A 110 23.31 10.18 -7.79
N VAL A 111 22.83 11.42 -7.60
CA VAL A 111 23.63 12.63 -7.88
C VAL A 111 24.95 12.64 -7.11
N LYS A 112 24.93 12.21 -5.84
CA LYS A 112 26.15 12.13 -5.01
C LYS A 112 27.14 11.07 -5.50
N LEU A 113 26.64 9.94 -5.99
CA LEU A 113 27.47 8.84 -6.48
C LEU A 113 28.01 9.13 -7.89
N GLU A 114 27.18 9.66 -8.78
CA GLU A 114 27.58 10.05 -10.15
C GLU A 114 28.62 11.17 -10.16
N GLY A 115 28.51 12.12 -9.21
CA GLY A 115 29.51 13.19 -9.05
C GLY A 115 30.76 12.80 -8.25
N SER A 116 30.92 11.53 -7.86
CA SER A 116 32.09 11.08 -7.10
C SER A 116 33.12 10.41 -8.01
N ASP A 117 34.38 10.79 -7.88
CA ASP A 117 35.50 10.10 -8.55
C ASP A 117 35.83 8.73 -7.93
N LYS A 118 35.16 8.38 -6.82
CA LYS A 118 35.38 7.09 -6.14
C LYS A 118 34.63 5.98 -6.85
N ALA A 119 35.28 4.83 -6.99
CA ALA A 119 34.62 3.62 -7.45
C ALA A 119 33.40 3.30 -6.56
N LEU A 120 32.32 2.84 -7.19
CA LEU A 120 31.10 2.44 -6.50
C LEU A 120 31.41 1.25 -5.56
N SER A 121 31.13 1.39 -4.27
CA SER A 121 31.29 0.28 -3.34
C SER A 121 30.17 -0.75 -3.51
N ARG A 122 30.44 -2.02 -3.14
CA ARG A 122 29.43 -3.09 -3.12
C ARG A 122 28.23 -2.71 -2.25
N SER A 123 28.44 -2.13 -1.07
CA SER A 123 27.33 -1.72 -0.19
C SER A 123 26.45 -0.65 -0.84
N ALA A 124 27.05 0.37 -1.47
CA ALA A 124 26.31 1.43 -2.14
C ALA A 124 25.53 0.88 -3.36
N ALA A 125 26.08 -0.08 -4.08
CA ALA A 125 25.39 -0.75 -5.18
C ALA A 125 24.14 -1.53 -4.69
N VAL A 126 24.27 -2.25 -3.57
CA VAL A 126 23.15 -2.97 -2.93
C VAL A 126 22.09 -1.99 -2.45
N GLU A 127 22.46 -0.91 -1.75
CA GLU A 127 21.53 0.12 -1.29
C GLU A 127 20.76 0.77 -2.46
N MET A 128 21.45 1.12 -3.55
CA MET A 128 20.83 1.71 -4.73
C MET A 128 19.86 0.75 -5.42
N ARG A 129 20.17 -0.55 -5.48
CA ARG A 129 19.23 -1.58 -5.97
C ARG A 129 17.99 -1.64 -5.10
N GLN A 130 18.17 -1.70 -3.79
CA GLN A 130 17.04 -1.76 -2.86
C GLN A 130 16.13 -0.53 -2.98
N LEU A 131 16.72 0.66 -3.18
CA LEU A 131 15.96 1.89 -3.46
C LEU A 131 15.24 1.84 -4.82
N LEU A 132 15.88 1.30 -5.86
CA LEU A 132 15.24 1.10 -7.16
C LEU A 132 14.03 0.18 -7.05
N GLU A 133 14.14 -0.96 -6.37
CA GLU A 133 13.00 -1.87 -6.15
C GLU A 133 11.80 -1.17 -5.49
N VAL A 134 12.06 -0.30 -4.52
CA VAL A 134 11.03 0.50 -3.85
C VAL A 134 10.40 1.51 -4.80
N VAL A 135 11.20 2.25 -5.56
CA VAL A 135 10.70 3.25 -6.52
C VAL A 135 9.97 2.58 -7.68
N ASP A 136 10.41 1.40 -8.10
CA ASP A 136 9.76 0.63 -9.16
C ASP A 136 8.35 0.24 -8.79
N GLU A 137 8.13 -0.26 -7.57
CA GLU A 137 6.80 -0.54 -7.03
C GLU A 137 5.90 0.70 -7.10
N ILE A 138 6.42 1.86 -6.68
CA ILE A 138 5.67 3.12 -6.70
C ILE A 138 5.31 3.51 -8.13
N LEU A 139 6.27 3.47 -9.06
CA LEU A 139 6.06 3.87 -10.45
C LEU A 139 5.15 2.88 -11.20
N ARG A 140 5.26 1.57 -10.94
CA ARG A 140 4.34 0.55 -11.51
C ARG A 140 2.91 0.77 -11.04
N ALA A 141 2.70 1.07 -9.75
CA ALA A 141 1.36 1.35 -9.23
C ALA A 141 0.68 2.56 -9.90
N GLU A 142 1.47 3.54 -10.34
CA GLU A 142 1.02 4.77 -11.03
C GLU A 142 1.08 4.67 -12.57
N ALA A 143 1.47 3.51 -13.11
CA ALA A 143 1.74 3.35 -14.54
C ALA A 143 0.47 3.51 -15.39
N TYR A 144 0.60 4.30 -16.46
CA TYR A 144 -0.41 4.47 -17.51
C TYR A 144 0.26 4.97 -18.80
N THR A 145 -0.02 4.31 -19.93
CA THR A 145 0.68 4.56 -21.20
C THR A 145 0.33 5.91 -21.83
N ASN A 146 -0.87 6.44 -21.58
CA ASN A 146 -1.36 7.67 -22.21
C ASN A 146 -1.45 8.83 -21.21
N ASP A 147 -0.42 9.00 -20.39
CA ASP A 147 -0.43 9.96 -19.28
C ASP A 147 -0.72 11.41 -19.72
N GLU A 148 -0.46 11.75 -20.97
CA GLU A 148 -0.72 13.06 -21.57
C GLU A 148 -2.20 13.39 -21.74
N GLU A 149 -3.07 12.36 -21.85
CA GLU A 149 -4.52 12.54 -21.97
C GLU A 149 -5.15 12.94 -20.64
N ILE A 150 -4.45 12.75 -19.52
CA ILE A 150 -4.96 13.04 -18.18
C ILE A 150 -4.76 14.53 -17.88
N PRO A 151 -5.83 15.26 -17.49
CA PRO A 151 -5.73 16.68 -17.20
C PRO A 151 -4.87 16.96 -15.97
N ASN A 152 -4.15 18.07 -15.98
CA ASN A 152 -3.35 18.52 -14.83
C ASN A 152 -4.27 18.95 -13.68
N PHE A 153 -3.95 18.50 -12.48
CA PHE A 153 -4.57 18.94 -11.25
C PHE A 153 -3.93 20.25 -10.80
N ARG A 154 -4.73 21.31 -10.73
CA ARG A 154 -4.26 22.61 -10.22
C ARG A 154 -4.47 22.63 -8.71
N THR A 155 -3.41 22.41 -7.94
CA THR A 155 -3.40 22.63 -6.49
C THR A 155 -2.33 23.64 -6.11
N THR A 156 -2.63 24.50 -5.14
CA THR A 156 -1.66 25.42 -4.50
C THR A 156 -1.09 24.84 -3.21
N VAL A 157 -1.64 23.71 -2.72
CA VAL A 157 -1.25 23.08 -1.47
C VAL A 157 -0.74 21.67 -1.78
N ALA A 158 0.56 21.48 -1.57
CA ALA A 158 1.24 20.19 -1.61
C ALA A 158 1.90 19.93 -0.25
N PRO A 159 1.92 18.69 0.26
CA PRO A 159 1.44 17.45 -0.38
C PRO A 159 -0.09 17.29 -0.34
N LEU A 160 -0.67 16.70 -1.39
CA LEU A 160 -2.08 16.38 -1.45
C LEU A 160 -2.38 15.07 -0.69
N SER A 161 -3.47 15.04 0.07
CA SER A 161 -3.91 13.86 0.82
C SER A 161 -5.25 13.33 0.33
N CYS A 162 -5.43 12.01 0.44
CA CYS A 162 -6.69 11.35 0.12
C CYS A 162 -7.74 11.66 1.20
N ALA A 163 -8.88 12.21 0.80
CA ALA A 163 -10.00 12.53 1.68
C ALA A 163 -10.63 11.29 2.34
N PHE A 164 -10.41 10.08 1.81
CA PHE A 164 -10.89 8.85 2.45
C PHE A 164 -9.87 8.32 3.46
N CYS A 165 -8.67 7.93 3.01
CA CYS A 165 -7.72 7.24 3.87
C CYS A 165 -6.67 8.13 4.56
N GLY A 166 -6.61 9.41 4.19
CA GLY A 166 -5.57 10.34 4.66
C GLY A 166 -4.17 10.07 4.11
N GLY A 167 -4.00 9.05 3.26
CA GLY A 167 -2.73 8.71 2.64
C GLY A 167 -2.29 9.77 1.63
N GLU A 168 -0.97 9.86 1.44
CA GLU A 168 -0.34 10.66 0.40
C GLU A 168 -0.90 10.30 -0.99
N VAL A 169 -1.25 11.34 -1.75
CA VAL A 169 -1.48 11.26 -3.19
C VAL A 169 -0.17 11.64 -3.88
N PHE A 170 0.43 10.69 -4.59
CA PHE A 170 1.76 10.86 -5.16
C PHE A 170 1.72 11.58 -6.51
N GLN A 171 1.22 10.95 -7.57
CA GLN A 171 1.14 11.60 -8.89
C GLN A 171 -0.25 11.63 -9.52
N LYS A 172 -1.13 10.66 -9.20
CA LYS A 172 -2.48 10.59 -9.76
C LYS A 172 -3.55 10.70 -8.70
N VAL A 173 -4.65 11.35 -9.06
CA VAL A 173 -5.76 11.59 -8.14
C VAL A 173 -7.09 11.54 -8.87
N PHE A 174 -8.12 11.09 -8.17
CA PHE A 174 -9.49 11.25 -8.59
C PHE A 174 -10.07 12.40 -7.79
N SER A 175 -10.56 13.46 -8.44
CA SER A 175 -11.16 14.61 -7.76
C SER A 175 -12.59 14.88 -8.20
N CYS A 176 -13.44 15.23 -7.25
CA CYS A 176 -14.82 15.58 -7.51
C CYS A 176 -14.94 17.01 -8.05
N ARG A 177 -15.52 17.15 -9.25
CA ARG A 177 -15.81 18.47 -9.85
C ARG A 177 -17.11 19.09 -9.36
N LYS A 178 -18.04 18.25 -8.89
CA LYS A 178 -19.31 18.69 -8.30
C LYS A 178 -19.02 19.03 -6.85
N ARG A 179 -19.44 20.21 -6.39
CA ARG A 179 -19.21 20.74 -5.03
C ARG A 179 -19.82 19.84 -3.94
N CYS A 180 -19.25 18.66 -3.69
CA CYS A 180 -19.55 17.77 -2.54
C CYS A 180 -19.00 18.35 -1.23
N LEU A 181 -18.80 19.66 -1.22
CA LEU A 181 -18.30 20.45 -0.12
C LEU A 181 -19.50 21.09 0.54
N ARG A 182 -19.55 21.04 1.87
CA ARG A 182 -20.45 21.91 2.62
C ARG A 182 -20.10 23.37 2.30
N GLU A 183 -21.10 24.24 2.39
CA GLU A 183 -20.91 25.69 2.28
C GLU A 183 -19.71 26.13 3.13
N GLY A 184 -18.71 26.77 2.50
CA GLY A 184 -17.52 27.30 3.15
C GLY A 184 -16.21 26.52 2.96
N SER A 185 -16.22 25.29 2.42
CA SER A 185 -14.98 24.57 2.06
C SER A 185 -14.57 24.86 0.62
N ILE A 186 -13.31 25.24 0.42
CA ILE A 186 -12.74 25.64 -0.89
C ILE A 186 -12.17 24.41 -1.64
N ASP A 187 -11.77 23.36 -0.91
CA ASP A 187 -10.98 22.26 -1.49
C ASP A 187 -11.82 21.10 -1.98
N SER A 188 -11.67 20.71 -3.26
CA SER A 188 -12.35 19.54 -3.85
C SER A 188 -11.99 18.22 -3.14
N ILE A 189 -12.98 17.33 -2.98
CA ILE A 189 -12.74 15.97 -2.45
C ILE A 189 -11.83 15.20 -3.41
N SER A 190 -10.66 14.79 -2.90
CA SER A 190 -9.61 14.09 -3.63
C SER A 190 -9.46 12.67 -3.09
N ILE A 191 -9.47 11.66 -3.96
CA ILE A 191 -9.37 10.22 -3.63
C ILE A 191 -8.15 9.66 -4.35
N CYS A 192 -7.27 8.95 -3.63
CA CYS A 192 -6.12 8.29 -4.24
C CYS A 192 -6.55 7.08 -5.10
N PRO A 193 -5.73 6.66 -6.09
CA PRO A 193 -6.08 5.55 -6.96
C PRO A 193 -6.38 4.25 -6.21
N SER A 194 -5.60 3.94 -5.17
CA SER A 194 -5.82 2.76 -4.31
C SER A 194 -7.19 2.77 -3.63
N CYS A 195 -7.67 3.93 -3.16
CA CYS A 195 -9.02 4.00 -2.60
C CYS A 195 -10.10 3.92 -3.68
N TYR A 196 -9.86 4.54 -4.83
CA TYR A 196 -10.85 4.57 -5.90
C TYR A 196 -11.09 3.17 -6.49
N VAL A 197 -10.03 2.38 -6.70
CA VAL A 197 -10.13 0.99 -7.20
C VAL A 197 -10.79 0.04 -6.20
N ASP A 198 -10.76 0.36 -4.91
CA ASP A 198 -11.55 -0.31 -3.86
C ASP A 198 -13.02 0.09 -3.92
N GLY A 199 -13.43 0.96 -4.84
CA GLY A 199 -14.80 1.42 -5.01
C GLY A 199 -15.14 2.68 -4.20
N ARG A 200 -14.20 3.26 -3.44
CA ARG A 200 -14.45 4.45 -2.62
C ARG A 200 -14.57 5.71 -3.50
N THR A 201 -15.48 6.61 -3.15
CA THR A 201 -15.75 7.84 -3.92
C THR A 201 -16.11 9.02 -3.02
N CYS A 202 -16.39 10.19 -3.60
CA CYS A 202 -17.18 11.22 -2.93
C CYS A 202 -18.66 10.79 -2.82
N LEU A 203 -19.48 11.57 -2.11
CA LEU A 203 -20.92 11.33 -1.95
C LEU A 203 -21.72 11.31 -3.26
N CYS A 204 -21.31 12.07 -4.28
CA CYS A 204 -22.04 12.09 -5.55
C CYS A 204 -21.60 10.98 -6.52
N GLY A 205 -20.54 10.24 -6.19
CA GLY A 205 -19.96 9.19 -7.05
C GLY A 205 -19.18 9.68 -8.27
N ASP A 206 -19.33 10.95 -8.66
CA ASP A 206 -18.71 11.54 -9.84
C ASP A 206 -17.32 12.09 -9.51
N MET A 207 -16.31 11.41 -10.05
CA MET A 207 -14.91 11.66 -9.79
C MET A 207 -14.17 11.67 -11.13
N THR A 208 -13.32 12.68 -11.35
CA THR A 208 -12.52 12.78 -12.57
C THR A 208 -11.05 12.50 -12.26
N PRO A 209 -10.33 11.68 -13.06
CA PRO A 209 -8.89 11.51 -12.91
C PRO A 209 -8.14 12.78 -13.29
N PHE A 210 -7.08 13.06 -12.54
CA PHE A 210 -6.12 14.12 -12.80
C PHE A 210 -4.70 13.65 -12.46
N ARG A 211 -3.71 14.37 -13.00
CA ARG A 211 -2.29 14.19 -12.69
C ARG A 211 -1.71 15.43 -11.99
N LEU A 212 -0.86 15.22 -11.01
CA LEU A 212 -0.14 16.29 -10.32
C LEU A 212 1.08 16.75 -11.14
N GLN A 213 1.90 15.79 -11.60
CA GLN A 213 3.00 16.03 -12.54
C GLN A 213 3.02 14.94 -13.64
N PRO A 214 3.71 15.19 -14.77
CA PRO A 214 3.97 14.17 -15.77
C PRO A 214 4.85 13.04 -15.21
N MET A 215 4.51 11.78 -15.50
CA MET A 215 5.29 10.61 -15.06
C MET A 215 6.58 10.40 -15.85
N ALA A 216 6.61 10.80 -17.13
CA ALA A 216 7.72 10.49 -18.04
C ALA A 216 9.11 10.96 -17.53
N PRO A 217 9.27 12.18 -16.97
CA PRO A 217 10.56 12.60 -16.40
C PRO A 217 11.02 11.73 -15.22
N MET A 218 10.07 11.21 -14.42
CA MET A 218 10.38 10.35 -13.28
C MET A 218 10.88 8.98 -13.72
N VAL A 219 10.18 8.38 -14.69
CA VAL A 219 10.57 7.10 -15.31
C VAL A 219 11.93 7.24 -16.01
N ALA A 220 12.15 8.33 -16.76
CA ALA A 220 13.42 8.60 -17.43
C ALA A 220 14.58 8.75 -16.42
N SER A 221 14.35 9.50 -15.33
CA SER A 221 15.34 9.65 -14.26
C SER A 221 15.66 8.31 -13.63
N ARG A 222 14.65 7.49 -13.29
CA ARG A 222 14.86 6.13 -12.77
C ARG A 222 15.65 5.27 -13.75
N ASN A 223 15.27 5.23 -15.04
CA ASN A 223 15.93 4.37 -16.02
C ASN A 223 17.40 4.77 -16.24
N ARG A 224 17.72 6.08 -16.21
CA ARG A 224 19.10 6.54 -16.20
C ARG A 224 19.89 5.98 -15.02
N ILE A 225 19.30 5.98 -13.81
CA ILE A 225 19.94 5.45 -12.60
C ILE A 225 20.16 3.93 -12.73
N ALA A 226 19.17 3.20 -13.25
CA ALA A 226 19.27 1.76 -13.50
C ALA A 226 20.42 1.42 -14.46
N ILE A 227 20.52 2.14 -15.58
CA ILE A 227 21.60 1.98 -16.57
C ILE A 227 22.96 2.28 -15.93
N TRP A 228 23.07 3.40 -15.21
CA TRP A 228 24.32 3.76 -14.52
C TRP A 228 24.73 2.69 -13.52
N LEU A 229 23.81 2.20 -12.70
CA LEU A 229 24.08 1.16 -11.71
C LEU A 229 24.53 -0.13 -12.37
N ARG A 230 23.92 -0.55 -13.48
CA ARG A 230 24.32 -1.73 -14.25
C ARG A 230 25.75 -1.62 -14.78
N THR A 231 26.15 -0.43 -15.25
CA THR A 231 27.49 -0.18 -15.79
C THR A 231 28.57 -0.16 -14.69
N HIS A 232 28.28 0.43 -13.53
CA HIS A 232 29.27 0.62 -12.46
C HIS A 232 29.31 -0.51 -11.43
N SER A 233 28.25 -1.30 -11.28
CA SER A 233 28.22 -2.46 -10.38
C SER A 233 29.10 -3.62 -10.84
N LYS A 234 29.28 -3.82 -12.16
CA LYS A 234 30.18 -4.83 -12.71
C LYS A 234 31.63 -4.63 -12.25
N ALA A 235 32.09 -3.38 -12.21
CA ALA A 235 33.43 -3.04 -11.74
C ALA A 235 33.58 -3.24 -10.22
N ALA A 236 32.53 -2.94 -9.45
CA ALA A 236 32.51 -3.11 -8.00
C ALA A 236 32.56 -4.57 -7.53
N LEU A 237 32.07 -5.51 -8.35
CA LEU A 237 32.05 -6.94 -8.05
C LEU A 237 33.36 -7.65 -8.37
N LEU A 238 34.19 -7.10 -9.27
CA LEU A 238 35.47 -7.68 -9.67
C LEU A 238 36.62 -7.32 -8.72
N SER A 239 36.40 -6.42 -7.76
CA SER A 239 37.42 -5.94 -6.81
C SER A 239 37.43 -6.63 -5.44
N ASP A 240 36.46 -7.49 -5.14
CA ASP A 240 36.38 -8.23 -3.88
C ASP A 240 36.76 -9.72 -4.11
N ASP A 241 38.02 -10.06 -3.85
CA ASP A 241 38.60 -11.41 -4.00
C ASP A 241 38.23 -12.38 -2.84
N SER A 242 37.10 -12.15 -2.17
CA SER A 242 36.60 -13.06 -1.14
C SER A 242 35.59 -14.01 -1.76
N GLY A 243 36.08 -15.20 -2.11
CA GLY A 243 35.27 -16.33 -2.49
C GLY A 243 34.21 -16.67 -1.44
N ASP A 244 33.13 -17.23 -1.94
CA ASP A 244 31.97 -17.77 -1.23
C ASP A 244 31.01 -16.74 -0.62
N ASP A 245 30.02 -16.30 -1.41
CA ASP A 245 28.66 -16.17 -0.90
C ASP A 245 27.60 -16.27 -2.01
N GLU A 246 26.61 -17.13 -1.81
CA GLU A 246 25.44 -17.40 -2.66
C GLU A 246 24.50 -16.18 -2.84
N THR A 247 24.86 -15.03 -2.26
CA THR A 247 24.11 -13.75 -2.29
C THR A 247 24.53 -12.81 -3.42
N THR A 248 25.21 -13.33 -4.46
CA THR A 248 25.33 -12.68 -5.78
C THR A 248 23.97 -12.68 -6.51
N GLU A 249 22.90 -12.31 -5.81
CA GLU A 249 21.58 -12.09 -6.39
C GLU A 249 21.66 -10.93 -7.38
N ASN A 250 21.91 -11.29 -8.64
CA ASN A 250 21.58 -10.56 -9.86
C ASN A 250 21.72 -9.04 -9.79
N LEU A 251 22.90 -8.56 -9.38
CA LEU A 251 23.26 -7.14 -9.43
C LEU A 251 23.22 -6.55 -10.87
N HIS A 252 23.01 -7.39 -11.88
CA HIS A 252 22.93 -7.02 -13.29
C HIS A 252 21.50 -6.97 -13.86
N ASP A 253 20.51 -7.50 -13.15
CA ASP A 253 19.11 -7.60 -13.63
C ASP A 253 18.26 -6.38 -13.20
N VAL A 254 18.82 -5.18 -13.32
CA VAL A 254 17.97 -3.98 -13.22
C VAL A 254 17.44 -3.69 -14.60
N GLU A 255 16.31 -4.28 -14.97
CA GLU A 255 15.65 -3.97 -16.23
C GLU A 255 15.15 -2.53 -16.26
N GLU A 256 15.09 -1.94 -17.46
CA GLU A 256 14.35 -0.70 -17.64
C GLU A 256 12.89 -0.96 -17.30
N LEU A 257 12.25 -0.04 -16.57
CA LEU A 257 10.82 -0.16 -16.33
C LEU A 257 10.13 0.00 -17.69
N PRO A 258 9.44 -1.04 -18.20
CA PRO A 258 8.74 -0.92 -19.45
C PRO A 258 7.62 0.10 -19.27
N SER A 259 7.33 0.85 -20.33
CA SER A 259 6.20 1.79 -20.35
C SER A 259 4.83 1.11 -20.17
N SER A 260 4.77 -0.23 -20.17
CA SER A 260 3.55 -1.04 -20.34
C SER A 260 3.38 -2.21 -19.35
N GLY A 261 4.01 -2.17 -18.17
CA GLY A 261 3.74 -3.14 -17.10
C GLY A 261 2.35 -2.96 -16.49
N ILE A 262 1.35 -3.67 -17.00
CA ILE A 262 -0.07 -3.46 -16.64
C ILE A 262 -0.49 -4.25 -15.39
N GLU A 263 0.21 -5.33 -15.04
CA GLU A 263 -0.22 -6.29 -14.01
C GLU A 263 -0.38 -5.68 -12.60
N ASP A 264 0.42 -4.66 -12.30
CA ASP A 264 0.46 -3.96 -11.01
C ASP A 264 -0.04 -2.51 -11.09
N ALA A 265 -0.62 -2.09 -12.23
CA ALA A 265 -1.00 -0.71 -12.51
C ALA A 265 -2.31 -0.30 -11.79
N ILE A 266 -2.23 -0.04 -10.48
CA ILE A 266 -3.37 0.39 -9.64
C ILE A 266 -4.11 1.57 -10.27
N PHE A 267 -3.38 2.57 -10.77
CA PHE A 267 -4.02 3.74 -11.37
C PHE A 267 -4.79 3.40 -12.66
N LEU A 268 -4.23 2.56 -13.55
CA LEU A 268 -4.96 2.06 -14.71
C LEU A 268 -6.21 1.28 -14.31
N ALA A 269 -6.13 0.43 -13.27
CA ALA A 269 -7.30 -0.27 -12.74
C ALA A 269 -8.38 0.71 -12.25
N ALA A 270 -7.97 1.75 -11.52
CA ALA A 270 -8.88 2.80 -11.06
C ALA A 270 -9.51 3.57 -12.23
N LEU A 271 -8.75 3.84 -13.29
CA LEU A 271 -9.24 4.51 -14.50
C LEU A 271 -10.26 3.65 -15.25
N LEU A 272 -9.98 2.36 -15.41
CA LEU A 272 -10.91 1.40 -16.03
C LEU A 272 -12.21 1.28 -15.22
N LEU A 273 -12.13 1.32 -13.89
CA LEU A 273 -13.32 1.39 -13.03
C LEU A 273 -14.10 2.70 -13.21
N CYS A 274 -13.40 3.82 -13.36
CA CYS A 274 -14.02 5.11 -13.65
C CYS A 274 -14.81 5.07 -14.96
N LEU A 275 -14.19 4.55 -16.03
CA LEU A 275 -14.84 4.36 -17.33
C LEU A 275 -16.04 3.39 -17.23
N ALA A 276 -15.89 2.30 -16.46
CA ALA A 276 -16.96 1.34 -16.25
C ALA A 276 -18.15 1.94 -15.48
N ARG A 277 -17.92 2.94 -14.61
CA ARG A 277 -18.98 3.69 -13.92
C ARG A 277 -19.73 4.64 -14.85
N ASP A 278 -19.04 5.24 -15.82
CA ASP A 278 -19.64 6.17 -16.77
C ASP A 278 -20.43 5.48 -17.90
N ASP A 279 -20.23 4.17 -18.13
CA ASP A 279 -21.03 3.40 -19.07
C ASP A 279 -22.51 3.41 -18.66
N LYS A 280 -23.43 3.72 -19.58
CA LYS A 280 -24.89 3.67 -19.34
C LYS A 280 -25.34 2.32 -18.77
N LYS A 281 -24.67 1.23 -19.14
CA LYS A 281 -24.95 -0.13 -18.64
C LYS A 281 -24.55 -0.34 -17.17
N SER A 282 -23.77 0.58 -16.59
CA SER A 282 -23.30 0.53 -15.20
C SER A 282 -24.44 0.72 -14.20
N SER A 283 -25.44 1.53 -14.57
CA SER A 283 -26.66 1.81 -13.80
C SER A 283 -27.60 0.60 -13.68
N ILE A 284 -27.38 -0.43 -14.50
CA ILE A 284 -28.17 -1.66 -14.47
C ILE A 284 -27.70 -2.50 -13.30
N THR A 285 -28.60 -2.71 -12.34
CA THR A 285 -28.39 -3.66 -11.25
C THR A 285 -28.31 -5.09 -11.78
N ARG A 286 -27.33 -5.86 -11.30
CA ARG A 286 -27.12 -7.25 -11.66
C ARG A 286 -26.99 -8.11 -10.41
N THR A 287 -27.34 -9.39 -10.54
CA THR A 287 -27.28 -10.36 -9.44
C THR A 287 -25.87 -10.94 -9.30
N CYS A 288 -25.31 -10.85 -8.10
CA CYS A 288 -24.13 -11.59 -7.68
C CYS A 288 -24.53 -13.02 -7.30
N THR A 289 -24.00 -14.00 -8.03
CA THR A 289 -24.26 -15.43 -7.86
C THR A 289 -23.21 -16.08 -6.97
N ILE A 290 -23.63 -16.55 -5.79
CA ILE A 290 -22.79 -17.24 -4.83
C ILE A 290 -23.24 -18.70 -4.74
N ARG A 291 -22.32 -19.67 -4.78
CA ARG A 291 -22.66 -21.11 -4.63
C ARG A 291 -22.67 -21.50 -3.14
N LYS A 292 -23.69 -22.27 -2.73
CA LYS A 292 -23.95 -22.92 -1.42
C LYS A 292 -23.75 -22.05 -0.15
N GLY A 293 -24.87 -21.68 0.49
CA GLY A 293 -24.92 -21.21 1.89
C GLY A 293 -25.08 -19.71 2.11
N GLN A 294 -24.79 -18.87 1.10
CA GLN A 294 -24.99 -17.41 1.15
C GLN A 294 -26.11 -16.98 0.20
N ARG A 295 -26.81 -15.89 0.54
CA ARG A 295 -27.88 -15.32 -0.28
C ARG A 295 -27.28 -14.48 -1.41
N SER A 296 -27.65 -14.78 -2.65
CA SER A 296 -27.40 -13.90 -3.78
C SER A 296 -27.97 -12.50 -3.50
N HIS A 297 -27.26 -11.46 -3.96
CA HIS A 297 -27.68 -10.07 -3.79
C HIS A 297 -27.55 -9.32 -5.12
N THR A 298 -28.18 -8.15 -5.21
CA THR A 298 -28.06 -7.25 -6.37
C THR A 298 -27.04 -6.17 -6.10
N THR A 299 -26.19 -5.86 -7.08
CA THR A 299 -25.24 -4.74 -7.02
C THR A 299 -25.18 -4.03 -8.38
N GLN A 300 -24.47 -2.91 -8.44
CA GLN A 300 -24.28 -2.16 -9.68
C GLN A 300 -23.44 -2.96 -10.69
N GLY A 301 -23.71 -2.78 -11.98
CA GLY A 301 -23.06 -3.55 -13.03
C GLY A 301 -21.53 -3.42 -13.04
N TYR A 302 -21.01 -2.24 -12.68
CA TYR A 302 -19.57 -1.97 -12.60
C TYR A 302 -18.90 -2.63 -11.38
N ALA A 303 -19.67 -3.06 -10.38
CA ALA A 303 -19.16 -3.63 -9.13
C ALA A 303 -19.03 -5.16 -9.18
N LEU A 304 -19.22 -5.76 -10.36
CA LEU A 304 -19.16 -7.21 -10.56
C LEU A 304 -18.53 -7.59 -11.90
N LEU A 305 -17.99 -8.81 -11.95
CA LEU A 305 -17.46 -9.43 -13.17
C LEU A 305 -18.25 -10.69 -13.50
N ASN A 306 -18.48 -10.95 -14.78
CA ASN A 306 -19.14 -12.15 -15.27
C ASN A 306 -18.12 -13.11 -15.89
N CYS A 307 -18.16 -14.37 -15.47
CA CYS A 307 -17.43 -15.45 -16.12
C CYS A 307 -18.42 -16.37 -16.85
N LYS A 308 -18.36 -16.37 -18.18
CA LYS A 308 -19.18 -17.25 -19.03
C LYS A 308 -18.91 -18.73 -18.74
N ASN A 309 -17.63 -19.12 -18.61
CA ASN A 309 -17.22 -20.51 -18.37
C ASN A 309 -17.69 -21.05 -17.01
N CYS A 310 -17.75 -20.20 -15.99
CA CYS A 310 -18.25 -20.59 -14.67
C CYS A 310 -19.76 -20.42 -14.51
N HIS A 311 -20.43 -19.80 -15.50
CA HIS A 311 -21.82 -19.35 -15.42
C HIS A 311 -22.12 -18.56 -14.13
N ALA A 312 -21.21 -17.65 -13.75
CA ALA A 312 -21.30 -16.91 -12.50
C ALA A 312 -20.88 -15.45 -12.67
N SER A 313 -21.69 -14.55 -12.12
CA SER A 313 -21.34 -13.15 -11.91
C SER A 313 -21.02 -12.93 -10.43
N ARG A 314 -19.89 -12.31 -10.09
CA ARG A 314 -19.51 -12.06 -8.69
C ARG A 314 -19.11 -10.61 -8.49
N CYS A 315 -19.59 -10.01 -7.40
CA CYS A 315 -19.12 -8.70 -6.98
C CYS A 315 -17.67 -8.76 -6.46
N TYR A 316 -16.97 -7.63 -6.40
CA TYR A 316 -15.58 -7.61 -5.95
C TYR A 316 -15.38 -8.16 -4.52
N GLU A 317 -16.33 -7.93 -3.61
CA GLU A 317 -16.31 -8.54 -2.27
C GLU A 317 -16.33 -10.08 -2.33
N HIS A 318 -17.17 -10.67 -3.21
CA HIS A 318 -17.22 -12.11 -3.40
C HIS A 318 -16.04 -12.65 -4.20
N ILE A 319 -15.47 -11.86 -5.12
CA ILE A 319 -14.23 -12.22 -5.81
C ILE A 319 -13.09 -12.32 -4.78
N LEU A 320 -12.96 -11.32 -3.90
CA LEU A 320 -11.98 -11.35 -2.82
C LEU A 320 -12.22 -12.54 -1.89
N SER A 321 -13.40 -12.65 -1.27
CA SER A 321 -13.69 -13.70 -0.27
C SER A 321 -13.63 -15.14 -0.79
N THR A 322 -13.89 -15.37 -2.08
CA THR A 322 -13.95 -16.74 -2.64
C THR A 322 -12.75 -17.12 -3.51
N LEU A 323 -12.05 -16.13 -4.08
CA LEU A 323 -10.95 -16.35 -5.02
C LEU A 323 -9.62 -15.75 -4.53
N ASN A 324 -9.62 -14.94 -3.46
CA ASN A 324 -8.47 -14.18 -2.96
C ASN A 324 -7.88 -13.22 -4.00
N ILE A 325 -8.74 -12.61 -4.83
CA ILE A 325 -8.33 -11.68 -5.88
C ILE A 325 -8.85 -10.28 -5.55
N HIS A 326 -7.94 -9.31 -5.53
CA HIS A 326 -8.28 -7.91 -5.33
C HIS A 326 -8.91 -7.27 -6.59
N SER A 327 -9.77 -6.27 -6.41
CA SER A 327 -10.46 -5.56 -7.51
C SER A 327 -9.48 -4.99 -8.50
N ALA A 328 -8.37 -4.41 -8.04
CA ALA A 328 -7.34 -3.86 -8.93
C ALA A 328 -6.90 -4.88 -10.00
N GLN A 329 -6.48 -6.07 -9.57
CA GLN A 329 -6.06 -7.12 -10.48
C GLN A 329 -7.23 -7.66 -11.32
N ALA A 330 -8.39 -7.88 -10.69
CA ALA A 330 -9.58 -8.38 -11.39
C ALA A 330 -10.03 -7.43 -12.52
N ILE A 331 -10.00 -6.11 -12.27
CA ILE A 331 -10.34 -5.06 -13.24
C ILE A 331 -9.32 -5.04 -14.37
N LEU A 332 -8.02 -5.05 -14.06
CA LEU A 332 -6.96 -5.03 -15.07
C LEU A 332 -7.11 -6.19 -16.05
N VAL A 333 -7.23 -7.41 -15.54
CA VAL A 333 -7.34 -8.61 -16.39
C VAL A 333 -8.62 -8.59 -17.20
N TYR A 334 -9.75 -8.20 -16.58
CA TYR A 334 -11.04 -8.25 -17.27
C TYR A 334 -11.15 -7.20 -18.37
N TYR A 335 -10.73 -5.96 -18.12
CA TYR A 335 -11.00 -4.84 -19.03
C TYR A 335 -9.88 -4.56 -20.04
N THR A 336 -8.66 -5.07 -19.84
CA THR A 336 -7.57 -4.90 -20.82
C THR A 336 -7.48 -6.04 -21.84
N ALA A 337 -8.10 -7.19 -21.56
CA ALA A 337 -8.09 -8.33 -22.46
C ALA A 337 -9.02 -8.15 -23.66
N GLN A 338 -8.59 -8.63 -24.83
CA GLN A 338 -9.44 -8.70 -26.04
C GLN A 338 -10.66 -9.63 -25.84
N SER A 339 -10.49 -10.70 -25.04
CA SER A 339 -11.54 -11.63 -24.63
C SER A 339 -11.72 -11.60 -23.09
N PRO A 340 -12.46 -10.60 -22.54
CA PRO A 340 -12.58 -10.37 -21.10
C PRO A 340 -12.96 -11.60 -20.28
N SER A 341 -13.99 -12.33 -20.72
CA SER A 341 -14.53 -13.46 -19.97
C SER A 341 -13.58 -14.66 -19.97
N GLU A 342 -12.81 -14.87 -21.02
CA GLU A 342 -11.88 -16.00 -21.16
C GLU A 342 -10.60 -15.73 -20.38
N ALA A 343 -10.03 -14.52 -20.54
CA ALA A 343 -8.87 -14.07 -19.76
C ALA A 343 -9.18 -14.09 -18.27
N TRP A 344 -10.34 -13.57 -17.87
CA TRP A 344 -10.80 -13.64 -16.49
C TRP A 344 -10.94 -15.08 -15.99
N HIS A 345 -11.51 -15.98 -16.79
CA HIS A 345 -11.66 -17.38 -16.39
C HIS A 345 -10.32 -18.06 -16.12
N LYS A 346 -9.39 -17.96 -17.08
CA LYS A 346 -8.05 -18.51 -16.95
C LYS A 346 -7.38 -17.96 -15.69
N HIS A 347 -7.38 -16.63 -15.56
CA HIS A 347 -6.69 -15.95 -14.48
C HIS A 347 -7.20 -16.33 -13.09
N HIS A 348 -8.52 -16.34 -12.85
CA HIS A 348 -9.03 -16.66 -11.51
C HIS A 348 -8.98 -18.15 -11.16
N VAL A 349 -8.87 -19.03 -12.15
CA VAL A 349 -8.60 -20.45 -11.92
C VAL A 349 -7.16 -20.63 -11.46
N ASP A 350 -6.20 -19.98 -12.13
CA ASP A 350 -4.78 -20.08 -11.84
C ASP A 350 -4.42 -19.45 -10.47
N LEU A 351 -4.83 -18.19 -10.25
CA LEU A 351 -4.45 -17.44 -9.05
C LEU A 351 -5.01 -17.98 -7.74
N ARG A 352 -6.20 -18.61 -7.77
CA ARG A 352 -6.84 -19.10 -6.55
C ARG A 352 -5.92 -20.08 -5.81
N GLN A 353 -5.20 -20.92 -6.54
CA GLN A 353 -4.25 -21.87 -5.96
C GLN A 353 -2.93 -21.19 -5.60
N ASP A 354 -2.50 -20.23 -6.41
CA ASP A 354 -1.23 -19.53 -6.21
C ASP A 354 -1.21 -18.68 -4.92
N TYR A 355 -2.29 -17.95 -4.64
CA TYR A 355 -2.41 -17.17 -3.39
C TYR A 355 -2.31 -18.07 -2.15
N LEU A 356 -3.01 -19.21 -2.15
CA LEU A 356 -2.99 -20.13 -1.00
C LEU A 356 -1.61 -20.76 -0.80
N LYS A 357 -0.89 -21.08 -1.88
CA LYS A 357 0.47 -21.61 -1.82
C LYS A 357 1.48 -20.57 -1.34
N SER A 358 1.29 -19.31 -1.70
CA SER A 358 2.21 -18.21 -1.38
C SER A 358 1.91 -17.51 -0.05
N TYR A 359 0.77 -17.79 0.60
CA TYR A 359 0.33 -17.11 1.83
C TYR A 359 1.36 -17.18 2.98
N SER A 360 1.97 -18.33 3.24
CA SER A 360 3.01 -18.44 4.29
C SER A 360 4.24 -17.60 3.97
N THR A 361 4.64 -17.57 2.69
CA THR A 361 5.75 -16.74 2.20
C THR A 361 5.42 -15.26 2.30
N LEU A 362 4.18 -14.86 2.01
CA LEU A 362 3.72 -13.49 2.22
C LEU A 362 3.89 -13.07 3.69
N LEU A 363 3.45 -13.90 4.64
CA LEU A 363 3.59 -13.59 6.07
C LEU A 363 5.07 -13.49 6.48
N SER A 364 5.92 -14.39 5.99
CA SER A 364 7.36 -14.32 6.23
C SER A 364 7.97 -13.03 5.66
N ASN A 365 7.61 -12.66 4.43
CA ASN A 365 8.13 -11.46 3.77
C ASN A 365 7.62 -10.17 4.43
N MET A 366 6.39 -10.17 4.95
CA MET A 366 5.88 -9.09 5.80
C MET A 366 6.72 -8.95 7.07
N LEU A 367 7.16 -10.05 7.67
CA LEU A 367 8.00 -10.02 8.86
C LEU A 367 9.43 -9.53 8.57
N SER A 368 10.01 -9.89 7.42
CA SER A 368 11.36 -9.46 7.04
C SER A 368 11.41 -8.11 6.32
N GLY A 369 10.28 -7.59 5.83
CA GLY A 369 10.26 -6.44 4.91
C GLY A 369 10.71 -6.77 3.49
N SER A 370 10.86 -8.05 3.15
CA SER A 370 11.16 -8.52 1.79
C SER A 370 9.98 -8.29 0.86
N TYR A 371 10.24 -8.24 -0.45
CA TYR A 371 9.19 -8.05 -1.45
C TYR A 371 8.24 -9.25 -1.52
N HIS A 372 6.99 -9.00 -1.88
CA HIS A 372 6.02 -10.02 -2.28
C HIS A 372 5.13 -9.44 -3.39
N PRO A 373 4.58 -10.25 -4.32
CA PRO A 373 3.69 -9.73 -5.36
C PRO A 373 2.57 -8.82 -4.82
N LEU A 374 2.36 -7.69 -5.50
CA LEU A 374 1.45 -6.64 -5.04
C LEU A 374 0.01 -7.13 -4.94
N ASN A 375 -0.45 -7.94 -5.90
CA ASN A 375 -1.79 -8.49 -5.92
C ASN A 375 -2.13 -9.32 -4.67
N HIS A 376 -1.19 -10.14 -4.19
CA HIS A 376 -1.38 -10.93 -2.96
C HIS A 376 -1.41 -10.03 -1.73
N ARG A 377 -0.56 -9.00 -1.68
CA ARG A 377 -0.58 -8.02 -0.59
C ARG A 377 -1.90 -7.25 -0.54
N LEU A 378 -2.40 -6.77 -1.67
CA LEU A 378 -3.69 -6.07 -1.76
C LEU A 378 -4.84 -6.96 -1.31
N ALA A 379 -4.88 -8.22 -1.77
CA ALA A 379 -5.88 -9.19 -1.33
C ALA A 379 -5.80 -9.41 0.19
N TYR A 380 -4.61 -9.68 0.73
CA TYR A 380 -4.39 -9.85 2.15
C TYR A 380 -4.91 -8.65 2.96
N PHE A 381 -4.52 -7.43 2.61
CA PHE A 381 -4.93 -6.24 3.36
C PHE A 381 -6.43 -5.97 3.25
N ALA A 382 -7.05 -6.22 2.10
CA ALA A 382 -8.50 -6.08 1.94
C ALA A 382 -9.28 -7.11 2.79
N HIS A 383 -8.76 -8.35 2.92
CA HIS A 383 -9.36 -9.38 3.77
C HIS A 383 -9.28 -9.05 5.27
N HIS A 384 -8.11 -8.59 5.74
CA HIS A 384 -7.83 -8.48 7.18
C HIS A 384 -8.20 -7.09 7.74
N PHE A 385 -8.41 -6.09 6.89
CA PHE A 385 -8.70 -4.71 7.30
C PHE A 385 -9.92 -4.15 6.56
N SER A 386 -11.09 -4.68 6.90
CA SER A 386 -12.40 -4.24 6.37
C SER A 386 -13.02 -3.09 7.15
N ALA A 387 -12.66 -2.92 8.43
CA ALA A 387 -13.09 -1.81 9.27
C ALA A 387 -12.32 -0.53 8.91
N THR A 388 -13.04 0.48 8.46
CA THR A 388 -12.46 1.75 7.99
C THR A 388 -13.20 2.93 8.60
N ASP A 389 -12.46 4.00 8.90
CA ASP A 389 -13.02 5.26 9.39
C ASP A 389 -12.54 6.41 8.48
N PRO A 390 -13.33 6.81 7.47
CA PRO A 390 -12.88 7.79 6.49
C PRO A 390 -12.53 9.14 7.13
N VAL A 391 -11.41 9.73 6.71
CA VAL A 391 -10.95 11.05 7.18
C VAL A 391 -12.01 12.12 6.93
N SER A 392 -12.63 12.10 5.75
CA SER A 392 -13.73 12.98 5.38
C SER A 392 -15.06 12.24 5.37
N LYS A 393 -16.03 12.80 6.08
CA LYS A 393 -17.44 12.35 6.07
C LYS A 393 -18.13 12.53 4.71
N ASN A 394 -17.52 13.26 3.78
CA ASN A 394 -18.04 13.49 2.43
C ASN A 394 -17.55 12.42 1.43
N THR A 395 -17.29 11.21 1.91
CA THR A 395 -16.82 10.08 1.11
C THR A 395 -17.71 8.85 1.32
N LEU A 396 -17.75 7.97 0.32
CA LEU A 396 -18.48 6.71 0.34
C LEU A 396 -17.52 5.55 0.50
N ARG A 397 -17.96 4.56 1.28
CA ARG A 397 -17.31 3.26 1.48
C ARG A 397 -17.24 2.46 0.17
N GLY A 398 -16.17 1.69 0.02
CA GLY A 398 -15.91 0.83 -1.13
C GLY A 398 -16.39 -0.61 -0.95
N PHE A 399 -15.96 -1.49 -1.86
CA PHE A 399 -16.36 -2.89 -1.97
C PHE A 399 -15.98 -3.77 -0.77
N TYR A 400 -14.90 -3.42 -0.06
CA TYR A 400 -14.38 -4.21 1.08
C TYR A 400 -14.62 -3.52 2.42
N ASP A 401 -15.25 -2.36 2.39
CA ASP A 401 -15.48 -1.55 3.57
C ASP A 401 -16.83 -1.98 4.16
N GLY A 402 -16.81 -3.08 4.90
CA GLY A 402 -17.99 -3.52 5.62
C GLY A 402 -18.47 -2.44 6.58
N ASP A 403 -19.77 -2.45 6.87
CA ASP A 403 -20.24 -1.84 8.12
C ASP A 403 -19.43 -2.46 9.25
N MET A 404 -19.20 -1.70 10.33
CA MET A 404 -18.86 -2.32 11.60
C MET A 404 -20.07 -3.15 12.05
N ILE A 405 -20.34 -4.27 11.37
CA ILE A 405 -20.97 -5.41 12.00
C ILE A 405 -20.04 -5.63 13.18
N ALA A 406 -20.56 -5.37 14.38
CA ALA A 406 -19.98 -5.90 15.58
C ALA A 406 -19.75 -7.37 15.28
N VAL A 407 -18.54 -7.71 14.85
CA VAL A 407 -18.11 -9.07 14.90
C VAL A 407 -18.24 -9.31 16.39
N SER A 408 -19.19 -10.17 16.75
CA SER A 408 -19.29 -10.72 18.10
C SER A 408 -18.04 -11.53 18.48
N LYS A 409 -16.96 -11.38 17.71
CA LYS A 409 -15.55 -11.42 18.10
C LYS A 409 -14.85 -10.22 17.41
N PHE A 410 -14.50 -9.18 18.15
CA PHE A 410 -13.84 -7.93 17.70
C PHE A 410 -14.79 -6.80 17.23
N SER A 411 -15.31 -6.07 18.22
CA SER A 411 -15.96 -4.77 18.03
C SER A 411 -14.91 -3.70 17.74
N PRO A 412 -15.07 -2.87 16.70
CA PRO A 412 -14.26 -1.69 16.50
C PRO A 412 -15.00 -0.49 17.08
N SER A 413 -14.46 0.03 18.17
CA SER A 413 -14.67 1.42 18.55
C SER A 413 -13.30 1.96 18.94
N TYR A 414 -13.14 3.26 18.74
CA TYR A 414 -11.99 4.09 19.12
C TYR A 414 -10.91 4.31 18.07
N LEU A 415 -11.14 5.43 17.38
CA LEU A 415 -10.20 6.33 16.73
C LEU A 415 -8.83 6.40 17.44
N THR A 416 -7.78 6.29 16.62
CA THR A 416 -6.48 6.97 16.71
C THR A 416 -6.18 7.71 18.02
N HIS A 417 -5.24 7.20 18.82
CA HIS A 417 -4.17 7.99 19.43
C HIS A 417 -2.98 7.09 19.88
N TYR A 418 -1.87 7.23 19.15
CA TYR A 418 -0.47 6.93 19.48
C TYR A 418 -0.15 5.87 20.55
N ILE A 419 0.03 4.61 20.12
CA ILE A 419 1.27 3.92 20.46
C ILE A 419 2.25 4.27 19.34
N VAL A 420 3.36 4.89 19.71
CA VAL A 420 4.44 5.20 18.78
C VAL A 420 5.01 3.87 18.30
N SER A 421 4.47 3.31 17.22
CA SER A 421 5.31 2.48 16.35
C SER A 421 6.27 3.48 15.70
N GLY A 422 7.46 3.60 16.26
CA GLY A 422 8.51 4.45 15.72
C GLY A 422 8.74 4.09 14.26
N TRP A 423 8.54 5.08 13.40
CA TRP A 423 9.31 5.25 12.18
C TRP A 423 10.24 6.41 12.46
#